data_AF-A0A5N6WYP3-F1
#
_entry.id   AF-A0A5N6WYP3-F1
#
_cell.length_a   1.000
_cell.length_b   1.000
_cell.length_c   1.000
_cell.angle_alpha   90.00
_cell.angle_beta   90.00
_cell.angle_gamma   90.00
#
_symmetry.space_group_name_H-M   'P 1'
#
loop_
_entity.id
_entity.type
_entity.pdbx_description
1 polymer ?
#
loop_
_entity_poly.entity_id
_entity_poly.type
_entity_poly.pdbx_seq_one_letter_code
_entity_poly.pdbx_strand_id
1 'polypeptide(L)'
;MMNLHLLTIPILIETTQQPAQLVHQWSRIFYSGHRKGPGIAFVTGALYGYAAWAKYSVDEPWHHWMVASVTTVSMVPYTWMFMNATNTALFHAEDQFEKGGVEISLRESVRLVRKWDWLNTVRALFPLAGSVMGMLGVCGVVRY
;
A
#
# COMPACT_ATOMS: atom_id res chain seq x y z
N MET A 1 0.70 -8.21 6.98
CA MET A 1 2.17 -8.15 6.80
C MET A 1 2.64 -6.71 6.56
N MET A 2 2.27 -5.77 7.45
CA MET A 2 2.48 -4.32 7.23
C MET A 2 3.78 -3.77 7.84
N ASN A 3 4.59 -4.61 8.50
CA ASN A 3 5.74 -4.12 9.28
C ASN A 3 7.13 -4.47 8.71
N LEU A 4 7.23 -5.33 7.68
CA LEU A 4 8.55 -5.69 7.13
C LEU A 4 9.11 -4.57 6.26
N HIS A 5 8.32 -3.94 5.38
CA HIS A 5 8.86 -2.99 4.40
C HIS A 5 9.45 -1.71 5.00
N LEU A 6 8.86 -1.16 6.07
CA LEU A 6 9.36 0.05 6.74
C LEU A 6 10.77 -0.12 7.32
N LEU A 7 11.12 -1.36 7.70
CA LEU A 7 12.44 -1.69 8.21
C LEU A 7 13.34 -2.23 7.09
N THR A 8 12.79 -3.05 6.21
CA THR A 8 13.55 -3.73 5.16
C THR A 8 14.03 -2.77 4.08
N ILE A 9 13.19 -1.86 3.56
CA ILE A 9 13.58 -1.01 2.43
C ILE A 9 14.75 -0.07 2.79
N PRO A 10 14.77 0.62 3.94
CA PRO A 10 15.93 1.42 4.34
C PRO A 10 17.22 0.58 4.41
N ILE A 11 17.15 -0.61 5.01
CA ILE A 11 18.29 -1.52 5.10
C ILE A 11 18.77 -1.93 3.71
N LEU A 12 17.86 -2.26 2.79
CA LEU A 12 18.21 -2.64 1.42
C LEU A 12 18.88 -1.47 0.67
N ILE A 13 18.39 -0.24 0.84
CA ILE A 13 18.99 0.96 0.25
C ILE A 13 20.40 1.19 0.78
N GLU A 14 20.64 0.99 2.07
CA GLU A 14 21.94 1.23 2.71
C GLU A 14 22.97 0.14 2.40
N THR A 15 22.54 -1.12 2.30
CA THR A 15 23.44 -2.27 2.20
C THR A 15 23.69 -2.76 0.78
N THR A 16 22.79 -2.48 -0.16
CA THR A 16 22.89 -3.01 -1.53
C THR A 16 23.78 -2.13 -2.40
N GLN A 17 24.88 -2.71 -2.89
CA GLN A 17 25.85 -2.01 -3.75
C GLN A 17 25.57 -2.17 -5.25
N GLN A 18 24.75 -3.16 -5.64
CA GLN A 18 24.45 -3.44 -7.04
C GLN A 18 23.05 -2.95 -7.42
N PRO A 19 22.89 -2.13 -8.47
CA PRO A 19 21.61 -1.56 -8.84
C PRO A 19 20.58 -2.62 -9.25
N ALA A 20 21.01 -3.65 -10.01
CA ALA A 20 20.17 -4.76 -10.41
C ALA A 20 19.60 -5.53 -9.21
N GLN A 21 20.46 -5.81 -8.21
CA GLN A 21 20.05 -6.49 -6.99
C GLN A 21 19.01 -5.69 -6.22
N LEU A 22 19.20 -4.37 -6.07
CA LEU A 22 18.28 -3.50 -5.33
C LEU A 22 16.88 -3.46 -5.99
N VAL A 23 16.84 -3.30 -7.32
CA VAL A 23 15.59 -3.27 -8.07
C VAL A 23 14.90 -4.63 -8.04
N HIS A 24 15.65 -5.73 -8.15
CA HIS A 24 15.09 -7.07 -8.04
C HIS A 24 14.51 -7.34 -6.64
N GLN A 25 15.21 -6.98 -5.57
CA GLN A 25 14.69 -7.12 -4.20
C GLN A 25 13.40 -6.30 -4.00
N TRP A 26 13.35 -5.08 -4.55
CA TRP A 26 12.13 -4.28 -4.58
C TRP A 26 10.99 -4.99 -5.32
N SER A 27 11.23 -5.61 -6.48
CA SER A 27 10.17 -6.25 -7.25
C SER A 27 9.55 -7.44 -6.50
N ARG A 28 10.39 -8.25 -5.83
CA ARG A 28 9.92 -9.34 -4.96
C ARG A 28 9.03 -8.84 -3.83
N ILE A 29 9.42 -7.72 -3.22
CA ILE A 29 8.63 -7.00 -2.22
C ILE A 29 7.30 -6.53 -2.82
N PHE A 30 7.34 -5.87 -3.97
CA PHE A 30 6.16 -5.34 -4.65
C PHE A 30 5.16 -6.45 -4.96
N TYR A 31 5.59 -7.55 -5.60
CA TYR A 31 4.70 -8.65 -5.99
C TYR A 31 4.03 -9.30 -4.77
N SER A 32 4.77 -9.46 -3.67
CA SER A 32 4.20 -9.98 -2.41
C SER A 32 3.09 -9.08 -1.87
N GLY A 33 3.30 -7.76 -1.89
CA GLY A 33 2.33 -6.76 -1.45
C GLY A 33 1.15 -6.60 -2.39
N HIS A 34 1.39 -6.50 -3.69
CA HIS A 34 0.40 -6.27 -4.74
C HIS A 34 -0.60 -7.43 -4.85
N ARG A 35 -0.16 -8.68 -4.63
CA ARG A 35 -1.05 -9.85 -4.69
C ARG A 35 -1.98 -9.96 -3.48
N LYS A 36 -1.53 -9.56 -2.29
CA LYS A 36 -2.26 -9.76 -1.02
C LYS A 36 -3.02 -8.50 -0.58
N GLY A 37 -2.42 -7.33 -0.76
CA GLY A 37 -2.89 -6.05 -0.24
C GLY A 37 -4.31 -5.69 -0.70
N PRO A 38 -4.58 -5.60 -2.01
CA PRO A 38 -5.91 -5.27 -2.53
C PRO A 38 -6.98 -6.25 -2.05
N GLY A 39 -6.71 -7.57 -2.07
CA GLY A 39 -7.66 -8.58 -1.60
C GLY A 39 -8.05 -8.39 -0.14
N ILE A 40 -7.07 -8.14 0.74
CA ILE A 40 -7.33 -7.84 2.16
C ILE A 40 -8.14 -6.54 2.29
N ALA A 41 -7.75 -5.48 1.57
CA ALA A 41 -8.44 -4.19 1.63
C ALA A 41 -9.91 -4.29 1.18
N PHE A 42 -10.20 -5.06 0.13
CA PHE A 42 -11.56 -5.28 -0.34
C PHE A 42 -12.38 -6.10 0.66
N VAL A 43 -11.83 -7.18 1.22
CA VAL A 43 -12.53 -7.98 2.23
C VAL A 43 -12.84 -7.14 3.48
N THR A 44 -11.86 -6.40 3.99
CA THR A 44 -12.07 -5.50 5.14
C THR A 44 -13.04 -4.37 4.82
N GLY A 45 -12.93 -3.77 3.63
CA GLY A 45 -13.88 -2.76 3.15
C GLY A 45 -15.31 -3.29 3.05
N ALA A 46 -15.49 -4.52 2.57
CA ALA A 46 -16.79 -5.18 2.49
C ALA A 46 -17.39 -5.44 3.88
N LEU A 47 -16.57 -5.83 4.87
CA LEU A 47 -17.02 -5.99 6.25
C LEU A 47 -17.51 -4.66 6.85
N TYR A 48 -16.78 -3.56 6.63
CA TYR A 48 -17.24 -2.23 7.05
C TYR A 48 -18.49 -1.78 6.30
N GLY A 49 -18.59 -2.07 5.00
CA GLY A 49 -19.79 -1.78 4.21
C GLY A 49 -21.01 -2.56 4.72
N TYR A 50 -20.84 -3.83 5.07
CA TYR A 50 -21.89 -4.64 5.68
C TYR A 50 -22.30 -4.08 7.06
N ALA A 51 -21.34 -3.69 7.91
CA ALA A 51 -21.64 -3.05 9.19
C ALA A 51 -22.42 -1.74 9.02
N ALA A 52 -22.07 -0.93 8.01
CA ALA A 52 -22.81 0.27 7.65
C ALA A 52 -24.25 -0.06 7.26
N TRP A 53 -24.45 -1.03 6.37
CA TRP A 53 -25.78 -1.47 5.94
C TRP A 53 -26.62 -2.02 7.09
N ALA A 54 -26.03 -2.85 7.95
CA ALA A 54 -26.72 -3.42 9.10
C ALA A 54 -27.20 -2.32 10.07
N LYS A 55 -26.38 -1.29 10.32
CA LYS A 55 -26.76 -0.15 11.17
C LYS A 55 -27.81 0.75 10.51
N TYR A 56 -27.68 0.97 9.21
CA TYR A 56 -28.67 1.71 8.43
C TYR A 56 -30.05 1.03 8.48
N SER A 57 -30.12 -0.30 8.42
CA SER A 57 -31.40 -1.05 8.43
C SER A 57 -32.21 -0.96 9.74
N VAL A 58 -31.60 -0.46 10.82
CA VAL A 58 -32.22 -0.28 12.13
C VAL A 58 -32.20 1.19 12.59
N ASP A 59 -32.04 2.13 11.65
CA ASP A 59 -31.98 3.58 11.90
C ASP A 59 -30.88 4.03 12.89
N GLU A 60 -29.78 3.28 12.97
CA GLU A 60 -28.60 3.64 13.77
C GLU A 60 -27.54 4.41 12.95
N PRO A 61 -26.66 5.19 13.60
CA PRO A 61 -25.54 5.85 12.95
C PRO A 61 -24.63 4.88 12.18
N TRP A 62 -24.63 5.00 10.85
CA TRP A 62 -23.93 4.10 9.93
C TRP A 62 -22.76 4.74 9.18
N HIS A 63 -22.74 6.06 9.09
CA HIS A 63 -21.82 6.82 8.22
C HIS A 63 -20.34 6.56 8.51
N HIS A 64 -19.95 6.41 9.78
CA HIS A 64 -18.56 6.09 10.16
C HIS A 64 -18.07 4.76 9.59
N TRP A 65 -18.94 3.74 9.55
CA TRP A 65 -18.62 2.44 8.92
C TRP A 65 -18.43 2.58 7.42
N MET A 66 -19.26 3.41 6.77
CA MET A 66 -19.11 3.70 5.34
C MET A 66 -17.80 4.44 5.06
N VAL A 67 -17.44 5.45 5.86
CA VAL A 67 -16.17 6.17 5.73
C VAL A 67 -14.99 5.21 5.94
N ALA A 68 -15.06 4.30 6.92
CA ALA A 68 -14.04 3.28 7.15
C ALA A 68 -13.89 2.35 5.93
N SER A 69 -15.00 1.92 5.31
CA SER A 69 -15.03 1.10 4.10
C SER A 69 -14.35 1.81 2.93
N VAL A 70 -14.81 3.01 2.59
CA VAL A 70 -14.27 3.81 1.47
C VAL A 70 -12.79 4.10 1.69
N THR A 71 -12.40 4.55 2.88
CA THR A 71 -11.00 4.89 3.19
C THR A 71 -10.10 3.68 3.04
N THR A 72 -10.54 2.50 3.49
CA THR A 72 -9.77 1.25 3.36
C THR A 72 -9.54 0.91 1.89
N VAL A 73 -10.58 0.94 1.07
CA VAL A 73 -10.50 0.58 -0.36
C VAL A 73 -9.75 1.63 -1.18
N SER A 74 -9.75 2.89 -0.75
CA SER A 74 -9.08 4.02 -1.42
C SER A 74 -7.56 3.85 -1.61
N MET A 75 -6.93 2.92 -0.89
CA MET A 75 -5.53 2.56 -1.15
C MET A 75 -5.30 2.06 -2.59
N VAL A 76 -6.33 1.46 -3.21
CA VAL A 76 -6.26 0.95 -4.58
C VAL A 76 -6.13 2.13 -5.56
N PRO A 77 -7.10 3.05 -5.71
CA PRO A 77 -6.97 4.17 -6.63
C PRO A 77 -5.75 5.06 -6.33
N TYR A 78 -5.32 5.20 -5.07
CA TYR A 78 -4.06 5.85 -4.72
C TYR A 78 -2.85 5.21 -5.43
N THR A 79 -2.80 3.87 -5.48
CA THR A 79 -1.71 3.13 -6.13
C THR A 79 -1.67 3.44 -7.63
N TRP A 80 -2.82 3.44 -8.30
CA TRP A 80 -2.92 3.74 -9.73
C TRP A 80 -2.56 5.20 -10.03
N MET A 81 -2.99 6.14 -9.19
CA MET A 81 -2.82 7.57 -9.44
C MET A 81 -1.41 8.07 -9.12
N PHE A 82 -0.82 7.62 -8.00
CA PHE A 82 0.43 8.20 -7.49
C PHE A 82 1.63 7.26 -7.59
N MET A 83 1.43 5.95 -7.47
CA MET A 83 2.53 4.99 -7.47
C MET A 83 2.85 4.45 -8.87
N ASN A 84 1.89 4.48 -9.80
CA ASN A 84 2.03 3.82 -11.10
C ASN A 84 3.28 4.26 -11.87
N ALA A 85 3.54 5.57 -11.97
CA ALA A 85 4.74 6.07 -12.66
C ALA A 85 6.05 5.54 -12.05
N THR A 86 6.14 5.49 -10.72
CA THR A 86 7.32 4.98 -10.02
C THR A 86 7.45 3.46 -10.20
N ASN A 87 6.34 2.72 -10.13
CA ASN A 87 6.32 1.28 -10.36
C ASN A 87 6.76 0.94 -11.79
N THR A 88 6.22 1.63 -12.79
CA THR A 88 6.59 1.43 -14.21
C THR A 88 8.07 1.70 -14.44
N ALA A 89 8.62 2.76 -13.85
CA ALA A 89 10.05 3.07 -13.97
C ALA A 89 10.93 1.96 -13.36
N LEU A 90 10.56 1.43 -12.19
CA LEU A 90 11.29 0.34 -11.54
C LEU A 90 11.17 -0.98 -12.29
N PHE A 91 10.00 -1.31 -12.85
CA PHE A 91 9.83 -2.48 -13.71
C PHE A 91 10.58 -2.38 -15.03
N HIS A 92 10.63 -1.18 -15.62
CA HIS A 92 11.44 -0.96 -16.81
C HIS A 92 12.94 -1.14 -16.50
N ALA A 93 13.40 -0.66 -15.34
CA ALA A 93 14.77 -0.88 -14.90
C ALA A 93 15.06 -2.39 -14.68
N GLU A 94 14.14 -3.13 -14.05
CA GLU A 94 14.27 -4.59 -13.88
C GLU A 94 14.43 -5.29 -15.23
N ASP A 95 13.59 -4.97 -16.21
CA ASP A 95 13.65 -5.52 -17.56
C ASP A 95 14.98 -5.20 -18.28
N GLN A 96 15.51 -3.99 -18.08
CA GLN A 96 16.82 -3.59 -18.61
C GLN A 96 17.96 -4.42 -18.01
N PHE A 97 17.93 -4.68 -16.70
CA PHE A 97 18.94 -5.53 -16.05
C PHE A 97 18.86 -6.99 -16.52
N GLU A 98 17.67 -7.53 -16.73
CA GLU A 98 17.50 -8.91 -17.20
C GLU A 98 17.94 -9.10 -18.66
N LYS A 99 17.71 -8.10 -19.51
CA LYS A 99 18.03 -8.16 -20.95
C LYS A 99 19.42 -7.66 -21.32
N GLY A 100 20.22 -7.22 -20.35
CA GLY A 100 21.54 -6.60 -20.60
C GLY A 100 21.44 -5.29 -21.40
N GLY A 101 20.36 -4.54 -21.19
CA GLY A 101 20.12 -3.24 -21.82
C GLY A 101 20.91 -2.10 -21.17
N VAL A 102 20.52 -0.85 -21.47
CA VAL A 102 21.13 0.32 -20.80
C VAL A 102 20.70 0.34 -19.34
N GLU A 103 21.63 0.01 -18.46
CA GLU A 103 21.41 -0.06 -17.01
C GLU A 103 21.32 1.32 -16.36
N ILE A 104 20.38 1.48 -15.42
CA ILE A 104 20.32 2.67 -14.57
C ILE A 104 21.39 2.60 -13.46
N SER A 105 21.96 3.75 -13.11
CA SER A 105 22.96 3.83 -12.04
C SER A 105 22.38 3.46 -10.67
N LEU A 106 23.24 3.04 -9.73
CA LEU A 106 22.85 2.79 -8.33
C LEU A 106 22.14 4.00 -7.70
N ARG A 107 22.63 5.22 -7.97
CA ARG A 107 22.01 6.45 -7.47
C ARG A 107 20.56 6.61 -7.94
N GLU A 108 20.29 6.23 -9.18
CA GLU A 108 18.95 6.28 -9.76
C GLU A 108 18.05 5.19 -9.17
N SER A 109 18.55 3.96 -9.04
CA SER A 109 17.82 2.86 -8.39
C SER A 109 17.43 3.23 -6.96
N VAL A 110 18.37 3.78 -6.18
CA VAL A 110 18.11 4.25 -4.81
C VAL A 110 17.05 5.36 -4.78
N ARG A 111 17.12 6.32 -5.72
CA ARG A 111 16.13 7.41 -5.82
C ARG A 111 14.72 6.86 -6.06
N LEU A 112 14.58 5.94 -7.01
CA LEU A 112 13.29 5.34 -7.34
C LEU A 112 12.74 4.48 -6.20
N VAL A 113 13.55 3.62 -5.60
CA VAL A 113 13.13 2.76 -4.48
C VAL A 113 12.77 3.60 -3.25
N ARG A 114 13.53 4.67 -2.94
CA ARG A 114 13.19 5.59 -1.84
C ARG A 114 11.89 6.33 -2.09
N LYS A 115 11.65 6.80 -3.32
CA LYS A 115 10.38 7.43 -3.71
C LYS A 115 9.22 6.43 -3.56
N TRP A 116 9.41 5.21 -4.02
CA TRP A 116 8.43 4.14 -3.86
C TRP A 116 8.11 3.87 -2.40
N ASP A 117 9.12 3.79 -1.54
CA ASP A 117 8.98 3.52 -0.10
C ASP A 117 8.13 4.57 0.59
N TRP A 118 8.40 5.85 0.32
CA TRP A 118 7.60 6.96 0.82
C TRP A 118 6.13 6.85 0.38
N LEU A 119 5.89 6.64 -0.92
CA LEU A 119 4.53 6.53 -1.43
C LEU A 119 3.80 5.30 -0.86
N ASN A 120 4.53 4.19 -0.68
CA ASN A 120 4.00 2.95 -0.13
C ASN A 120 3.67 3.09 1.38
N THR A 121 4.45 3.91 2.10
CA THR A 121 4.15 4.28 3.49
C THR A 121 2.84 5.05 3.60
N VAL A 122 2.65 6.06 2.75
CA VAL A 122 1.38 6.80 2.67
C VAL A 122 0.23 5.86 2.30
N ARG A 123 0.43 4.93 1.35
CA ARG A 123 -0.57 3.92 0.98
C ARG A 123 -1.01 3.07 2.18
N ALA A 124 -0.10 2.74 3.09
CA ALA A 124 -0.41 1.94 4.28
C ALA A 124 -1.27 2.70 5.31
N LEU A 125 -1.32 4.03 5.26
CA LEU A 125 -2.15 4.84 6.15
C LEU A 125 -3.65 4.70 5.87
N PHE A 126 -4.05 4.39 4.64
CA PHE A 126 -5.45 4.20 4.27
C PHE A 126 -6.13 3.04 5.04
N PRO A 127 -5.64 1.78 4.98
CA PRO A 127 -6.22 0.69 5.76
C PRO A 127 -6.02 0.88 7.28
N LEU A 128 -4.96 1.57 7.70
CA LEU A 128 -4.75 1.91 9.12
C LEU A 128 -5.83 2.87 9.61
N ALA A 129 -6.10 3.96 8.89
CA ALA A 129 -7.16 4.90 9.21
C ALA A 129 -8.54 4.21 9.19
N GLY A 130 -8.79 3.36 8.20
CA GLY A 130 -9.97 2.47 8.15
C GLY A 130 -10.12 1.63 9.41
N SER A 131 -9.03 1.02 9.89
CA SER A 131 -9.01 0.20 11.10
C SER A 131 -9.30 1.00 12.36
N VAL A 132 -8.73 2.20 12.48
CA VAL A 132 -9.00 3.12 13.60
C VAL A 132 -10.47 3.52 13.62
N MET A 133 -11.05 3.91 12.48
CA MET A 133 -12.46 4.26 12.40
C MET A 133 -13.38 3.09 12.72
N GLY A 134 -13.07 1.89 12.20
CA GLY A 134 -13.80 0.67 12.54
C GLY A 134 -13.75 0.37 14.04
N MET A 135 -12.57 0.50 14.67
CA MET A 135 -12.39 0.30 16.12
C MET A 135 -13.20 1.30 16.93
N LEU A 136 -13.16 2.59 16.57
CA LEU A 136 -13.93 3.63 17.24
C LEU A 136 -15.44 3.39 17.15
N GLY A 137 -15.90 2.87 16.00
CA GLY A 137 -17.28 2.42 15.80
C GLY A 137 -17.65 1.23 16.69
N VAL A 138 -16.79 0.20 16.78
CA VAL A 138 -17.02 -0.96 17.67
C VAL A 138 -17.09 -0.52 19.14
N CYS A 139 -16.16 0.31 19.58
CA CYS A 139 -16.06 0.75 20.97
C CYS A 139 -17.15 1.75 21.38
N GLY A 140 -18.01 2.19 20.45
CA GLY A 140 -19.07 3.16 20.73
C GLY A 140 -18.54 4.53 21.15
N VAL A 141 -17.27 4.83 20.87
CA VAL A 141 -16.64 6.13 21.15
C VAL A 141 -17.24 7.19 20.22
N VAL A 142 -17.68 6.77 19.04
CA VAL A 142 -18.32 7.63 18.06
C VAL A 142 -19.80 7.27 18.02
N ARG A 143 -20.57 7.93 18.90
CA ARG A 143 -22.03 7.89 18.97
C ARG A 143 -22.53 9.31 18.66
N TYR A 144 -22.79 9.57 17.38
CA TYR A 144 -23.54 10.75 16.95
C TYR A 144 -24.63 10.30 15.99
#